data_AF-A0A2E0A2D3-F1
#
_entry.id   AF-A0A2E0A2D3-F1
#
_cell.length_a   1.000
_cell.length_b   1.000
_cell.length_c   1.000
_cell.angle_alpha   90.00
_cell.angle_beta   90.00
_cell.angle_gamma   90.00
#
_symmetry.space_group_name_H-M   'P 1'
#
loop_
_entity.id
_entity.type
_entity.pdbx_description
1 polymer ?
#
loop_
_entity_poly.entity_id
_entity_poly.type
_entity_poly.pdbx_seq_one_letter_code
_entity_poly.pdbx_strand_id
1 'polypeptide(L)'
;MTNTLEQQTIALAALLQASSLVATLANKGDVDSRYITPLIDSLFVQNPDQFDDIYGNPAQNLQLGLSILQRINSSQSNEPEATRYALSLLHLERKLSSHPAMLEAIGQGINNAKRQADHFSSAHANTIAALADLYKQTLSQLSFRIRVTGNPTYLQNAHTAKQVRTLLLAGIRASILWRQVGGRRWHLLLYRGRYADCSKQLLRANLP
;
A
#
# COMPACT_ATOMS: atom_id res chain seq x y z
N MET A 1 -19.04 11.58 4.28
CA MET A 1 -18.99 10.91 2.96
C MET A 1 -17.82 11.49 2.20
N THR A 2 -16.76 10.71 2.01
CA THR A 2 -15.62 11.10 1.18
C THR A 2 -16.04 11.18 -0.29
N ASN A 3 -15.66 12.25 -0.97
CA ASN A 3 -15.93 12.38 -2.40
C ASN A 3 -14.96 11.53 -3.23
N THR A 4 -15.24 11.31 -4.52
CA THR A 4 -14.41 10.44 -5.38
C THR A 4 -12.95 10.90 -5.46
N LEU A 5 -12.68 12.21 -5.45
CA LEU A 5 -11.31 12.73 -5.48
C LEU A 5 -10.57 12.40 -4.17
N GLU A 6 -11.22 12.58 -3.03
CA GLU A 6 -10.69 12.22 -1.71
C GLU A 6 -10.42 10.72 -1.61
N GLN A 7 -11.37 9.88 -2.03
CA GLN A 7 -11.18 8.43 -2.05
C GLN A 7 -10.00 8.02 -2.92
N GLN A 8 -9.87 8.60 -4.12
CA GLN A 8 -8.71 8.38 -4.98
C GLN A 8 -7.40 8.85 -4.33
N THR A 9 -7.42 9.99 -3.64
CA THR A 9 -6.27 10.56 -2.95
C THR A 9 -5.83 9.66 -1.79
N ILE A 10 -6.78 9.16 -0.99
CA ILE A 10 -6.52 8.24 0.12
C ILE A 10 -5.91 6.93 -0.39
N ALA A 11 -6.49 6.33 -1.44
CA ALA A 11 -5.95 5.10 -2.02
C ALA A 11 -4.54 5.30 -2.61
N LEU A 12 -4.27 6.44 -3.27
CA LEU A 12 -2.93 6.79 -3.75
C LEU A 12 -1.94 7.06 -2.60
N ALA A 13 -2.38 7.67 -1.51
CA ALA A 13 -1.56 7.88 -0.34
C ALA A 13 -1.16 6.53 0.28
N ALA A 14 -2.09 5.58 0.44
CA ALA A 14 -1.78 4.23 0.90
C ALA A 14 -0.78 3.50 -0.02
N LEU A 15 -0.96 3.63 -1.34
CA LEU A 15 -0.03 3.08 -2.33
C LEU A 15 1.38 3.68 -2.20
N LEU A 16 1.50 5.00 -2.04
CA LEU A 16 2.78 5.69 -1.89
C LEU A 16 3.44 5.39 -0.53
N GLN A 17 2.64 5.29 0.54
CA GLN A 17 3.13 4.88 1.86
C GLN A 17 3.72 3.48 1.81
N ALA A 18 3.00 2.50 1.26
CA ALA A 18 3.49 1.14 1.10
C ALA A 18 4.80 1.11 0.27
N SER A 19 4.83 1.86 -0.83
CA SER A 19 5.99 1.94 -1.72
C SER A 19 7.22 2.58 -1.06
N SER A 20 7.02 3.65 -0.27
CA SER A 20 8.09 4.32 0.47
C SER A 20 8.63 3.44 1.60
N LEU A 21 7.76 2.69 2.29
CA LEU A 21 8.18 1.74 3.32
C LEU A 21 8.95 0.55 2.71
N VAL A 22 8.57 0.06 1.53
CA VAL A 22 9.36 -0.94 0.79
C VAL A 22 10.75 -0.42 0.45
N ALA A 23 10.86 0.82 -0.07
CA ALA A 23 12.15 1.45 -0.33
C ALA A 23 12.97 1.62 0.95
N THR A 24 12.34 2.03 2.04
CA THR A 24 13.01 2.22 3.33
C THR A 24 13.53 0.91 3.90
N LEU A 25 12.72 -0.15 3.93
CA LEU A 25 13.16 -1.48 4.35
C LEU A 25 14.30 -2.00 3.50
N ALA A 26 14.24 -1.82 2.17
CA ALA A 26 15.29 -2.28 1.26
C ALA A 26 16.64 -1.58 1.53
N ASN A 27 16.62 -0.32 1.96
CA ASN A 27 17.84 0.48 2.14
C ASN A 27 18.31 0.61 3.60
N LYS A 28 17.41 0.48 4.58
CA LYS A 28 17.68 0.70 6.01
C LYS A 28 17.38 -0.51 6.89
N GLY A 29 16.65 -1.51 6.39
CA GLY A 29 16.34 -2.75 7.10
C GLY A 29 15.20 -2.66 8.13
N ASP A 30 14.79 -1.44 8.48
CA ASP A 30 13.76 -1.20 9.50
C ASP A 30 12.89 0.01 9.14
N VAL A 31 11.66 0.02 9.67
CA VAL A 31 10.68 1.10 9.54
C VAL A 31 9.81 1.18 10.78
N ASP A 32 9.26 2.37 11.03
CA ASP A 32 8.34 2.57 12.15
C ASP A 32 7.00 1.83 11.89
N SER A 33 6.65 0.95 12.84
CA SER A 33 5.41 0.17 12.82
C SER A 33 4.15 1.02 12.66
N ARG A 34 4.15 2.28 13.14
CA ARG A 34 3.01 3.22 13.01
C ARG A 34 2.57 3.44 11.57
N TYR A 35 3.49 3.35 10.61
CA TYR A 35 3.16 3.51 9.18
C TYR A 35 2.79 2.17 8.50
N ILE A 36 3.22 1.04 9.06
CA ILE A 36 2.90 -0.29 8.54
C ILE A 36 1.48 -0.70 8.96
N THR A 37 1.16 -0.55 10.25
CA THR A 37 -0.05 -1.12 10.85
C THR A 37 -1.32 -0.77 10.07
N PRO A 38 -1.58 0.50 9.69
CA PRO A 38 -2.78 0.83 8.93
C PRO A 38 -2.84 0.20 7.52
N LEU A 39 -1.68 -0.04 6.90
CA LEU A 39 -1.61 -0.74 5.61
C LEU A 39 -1.95 -2.22 5.76
N ILE A 40 -1.49 -2.87 6.83
CA ILE A 40 -1.83 -4.26 7.12
C ILE A 40 -3.31 -4.38 7.51
N ASP A 41 -3.80 -3.50 8.39
CA ASP A 41 -5.20 -3.49 8.82
C ASP A 41 -6.15 -3.39 7.62
N SER A 42 -5.81 -2.56 6.63
CA SER A 42 -6.59 -2.39 5.39
C SER A 42 -6.74 -3.68 4.57
N LEU A 43 -5.86 -4.67 4.74
CA LEU A 43 -6.01 -5.99 4.11
C LEU A 43 -7.20 -6.74 4.71
N PHE A 44 -7.40 -6.64 6.03
CA PHE A 44 -8.46 -7.36 6.74
C PHE A 44 -9.84 -6.73 6.62
N VAL A 45 -9.93 -5.51 6.07
CA VAL A 45 -11.18 -4.83 5.69
C VAL A 45 -11.55 -5.19 4.25
N GLN A 46 -12.04 -6.41 4.05
CA GLN A 46 -12.39 -6.93 2.72
C GLN A 46 -13.74 -6.44 2.20
N ASN A 47 -14.73 -6.29 3.09
CA ASN A 47 -16.07 -5.80 2.77
C ASN A 47 -16.39 -4.58 3.66
N PRO A 48 -15.81 -3.39 3.36
CA PRO A 48 -16.10 -2.17 4.11
C PRO A 48 -17.55 -1.72 3.88
N ASP A 49 -18.23 -1.25 4.94
CA ASP A 49 -19.56 -0.63 4.83
C ASP A 49 -19.43 0.76 4.20
N GLN A 50 -18.36 1.48 4.55
CA GLN A 50 -17.99 2.79 4.01
C GLN A 50 -16.51 2.84 3.65
N PHE A 51 -16.16 3.66 2.66
CA PHE A 51 -14.77 3.83 2.23
C PHE A 51 -13.83 4.21 3.40
N ASP A 52 -14.35 5.01 4.34
CA ASP A 52 -13.59 5.54 5.46
C ASP A 52 -13.19 4.44 6.47
N ASP A 53 -13.85 3.28 6.46
CA ASP A 53 -13.54 2.13 7.32
C ASP A 53 -12.20 1.45 6.96
N ILE A 54 -11.70 1.67 5.74
CA ILE A 54 -10.52 0.94 5.22
C ILE A 54 -9.23 1.41 5.89
N TYR A 55 -9.09 2.72 6.07
CA TYR A 55 -7.89 3.35 6.62
C TYR A 55 -8.17 4.21 7.86
N GLY A 56 -9.42 4.29 8.34
CA GLY A 56 -9.79 5.14 9.45
C GLY A 56 -9.45 6.61 9.17
N ASN A 57 -8.79 7.29 10.11
CA ASN A 57 -8.35 8.68 9.92
C ASN A 57 -7.13 8.74 8.97
N PRO A 58 -7.28 9.20 7.70
CA PRO A 58 -6.20 9.12 6.73
C PRO A 58 -5.02 10.03 7.06
N ALA A 59 -5.24 11.17 7.71
CA ALA A 59 -4.15 12.09 8.02
C ALA A 59 -3.27 11.63 9.19
N GLN A 60 -3.75 10.71 10.02
CA GLN A 60 -2.92 9.97 10.97
C GLN A 60 -2.32 8.72 10.32
N ASN A 61 -3.17 7.90 9.72
CA ASN A 61 -2.81 6.55 9.29
C ASN A 61 -2.03 6.50 7.96
N LEU A 62 -2.21 7.51 7.10
CA LEU A 62 -1.56 7.61 5.80
C LEU A 62 -0.69 8.89 5.68
N GLN A 63 -0.24 9.44 6.81
CA GLN A 63 0.50 10.70 6.87
C GLN A 63 1.73 10.71 5.95
N LEU A 64 2.50 9.63 5.91
CA LEU A 64 3.69 9.50 5.05
C LEU A 64 3.29 9.54 3.57
N GLY A 65 2.29 8.75 3.19
CA GLY A 65 1.77 8.70 1.83
C GLY A 65 1.21 10.04 1.34
N LEU A 66 0.41 10.69 2.17
CA LEU A 66 -0.16 12.01 1.90
C LEU A 66 0.93 13.08 1.77
N SER A 67 1.96 13.02 2.61
CA SER A 67 3.10 13.94 2.54
C SER A 67 3.89 13.79 1.24
N ILE A 68 4.05 12.56 0.75
CA ILE A 68 4.68 12.29 -0.54
C ILE A 68 3.80 12.85 -1.68
N LEU A 69 2.50 12.57 -1.64
CA LEU A 69 1.57 13.00 -2.68
C LEU A 69 1.40 14.53 -2.73
N GLN A 70 1.41 15.21 -1.58
CA GLN A 70 1.45 16.67 -1.48
C GLN A 70 2.62 17.29 -2.24
N ARG A 71 3.78 16.62 -2.27
CA ARG A 71 5.01 17.09 -2.91
C ARG A 71 5.17 16.61 -4.35
N ILE A 72 4.20 15.89 -4.93
CA ILE A 72 4.35 15.30 -6.27
C ILE A 72 4.60 16.32 -7.39
N ASN A 73 4.25 17.59 -7.17
CA ASN A 73 4.47 18.68 -8.14
C ASN A 73 5.73 19.52 -7.84
N SER A 74 6.43 19.27 -6.73
CA SER A 74 7.64 20.02 -6.42
C SER A 74 8.86 19.37 -7.07
N SER A 75 9.83 20.21 -7.45
CA SER A 75 11.18 19.78 -7.83
C SER A 75 11.93 19.06 -6.69
N GLN A 76 11.37 19.07 -5.48
CA GLN A 76 11.85 18.38 -4.28
C GLN A 76 11.19 17.01 -4.07
N SER A 77 10.51 16.44 -5.07
CA SER A 77 9.95 15.09 -5.00
C SER A 77 11.06 14.04 -5.01
N ASN A 78 11.72 13.88 -3.86
CA ASN A 78 12.94 13.10 -3.67
C ASN A 78 12.69 11.59 -3.44
N GLU A 79 11.60 11.03 -3.94
CA GLU A 79 11.23 9.62 -3.70
C GLU A 79 11.10 8.81 -5.02
N PRO A 80 12.16 8.76 -5.85
CA PRO A 80 12.11 8.06 -7.14
C PRO A 80 11.87 6.55 -6.97
N GLU A 81 12.41 5.94 -5.92
CA GLU A 81 12.20 4.52 -5.64
C GLU A 81 10.75 4.21 -5.26
N ALA A 82 10.15 5.00 -4.36
CA ALA A 82 8.75 4.84 -3.99
C ALA A 82 7.84 5.02 -5.22
N THR A 83 8.13 6.00 -6.08
CA THR A 83 7.38 6.22 -7.33
C THR A 83 7.49 5.01 -8.26
N ARG A 84 8.71 4.46 -8.43
CA ARG A 84 8.93 3.25 -9.24
C ARG A 84 8.17 2.04 -8.69
N TYR A 85 8.18 1.83 -7.38
CA TYR A 85 7.42 0.73 -6.76
C TYR A 85 5.91 0.94 -6.90
N ALA A 86 5.40 2.16 -6.71
CA ALA A 86 3.98 2.48 -6.90
C ALA A 86 3.51 2.20 -8.34
N LEU A 87 4.28 2.61 -9.34
CA LEU A 87 3.98 2.31 -10.75
C LEU A 87 4.05 0.80 -11.04
N SER A 88 4.97 0.09 -10.41
CA SER A 88 5.10 -1.37 -10.55
C SER A 88 3.91 -2.09 -9.93
N LEU A 89 3.42 -1.63 -8.78
CA LEU A 89 2.23 -2.14 -8.11
C LEU A 89 0.96 -1.92 -8.95
N LEU A 90 0.78 -0.72 -9.53
CA LEU A 90 -0.33 -0.45 -10.46
C LEU A 90 -0.28 -1.34 -11.70
N HIS A 91 0.92 -1.68 -12.19
CA HIS A 91 1.07 -2.60 -13.30
C HIS A 91 0.73 -4.04 -12.89
N LEU A 92 1.22 -4.48 -11.72
CA LEU A 92 0.98 -5.81 -11.19
C LEU A 92 -0.51 -6.02 -10.86
N GLU A 93 -1.21 -5.04 -10.32
CA GLU A 93 -2.67 -5.05 -10.12
C GLU A 93 -3.40 -5.34 -11.43
N ARG A 94 -2.99 -4.71 -12.54
CA ARG A 94 -3.64 -4.91 -13.84
C ARG A 94 -3.36 -6.30 -14.43
N LYS A 95 -2.23 -6.91 -14.10
CA LYS A 95 -1.97 -8.32 -14.42
C LYS A 95 -2.81 -9.23 -13.54
N LEU A 96 -2.93 -8.93 -12.25
CA LEU A 96 -3.76 -9.68 -11.32
C LEU A 96 -5.25 -9.63 -11.71
N SER A 97 -5.75 -8.49 -12.21
CA SER A 97 -7.16 -8.36 -12.61
C SER A 97 -7.59 -9.30 -13.74
N SER A 98 -6.64 -9.87 -14.49
CA SER A 98 -6.94 -10.91 -15.50
C SER A 98 -6.87 -12.34 -14.95
N HIS A 99 -6.70 -12.52 -13.63
CA HIS A 99 -6.56 -13.82 -12.96
C HIS A 99 -7.56 -13.94 -11.79
N PRO A 100 -8.86 -14.09 -12.06
CA PRO A 100 -9.91 -14.10 -11.03
C PRO A 100 -9.70 -15.17 -9.94
N ALA A 101 -9.25 -16.38 -10.32
CA ALA A 101 -8.95 -17.44 -9.36
C ALA A 101 -7.81 -17.06 -8.39
N MET A 102 -6.80 -16.31 -8.86
CA MET A 102 -5.72 -15.82 -7.99
C MET A 102 -6.24 -14.72 -7.05
N LEU A 103 -7.11 -13.82 -7.53
CA LEU A 103 -7.76 -12.82 -6.67
C LEU A 103 -8.58 -13.47 -5.56
N GLU A 104 -9.35 -14.51 -5.88
CA GLU A 104 -10.11 -15.27 -4.89
C GLU A 104 -9.19 -15.95 -3.87
N ALA A 105 -8.12 -16.60 -4.33
CA ALA A 105 -7.12 -17.21 -3.45
C ALA A 105 -6.46 -16.20 -2.51
N ILE A 106 -6.19 -14.97 -2.98
CA ILE A 106 -5.70 -13.87 -2.14
C ILE A 106 -6.74 -13.51 -1.07
N GLY A 107 -8.02 -13.35 -1.44
CA GLY A 107 -9.08 -13.02 -0.48
C GLY A 107 -9.26 -14.09 0.60
N GLN A 108 -9.25 -15.36 0.21
CA GLN A 108 -9.27 -16.50 1.16
C GLN A 108 -8.03 -16.53 2.04
N GLY A 109 -6.84 -16.30 1.47
CA GLY A 109 -5.58 -16.23 2.22
C GLY A 109 -5.56 -15.10 3.24
N ILE A 110 -6.10 -13.92 2.91
CA ILE A 110 -6.25 -12.79 3.83
C ILE A 110 -7.20 -13.15 4.98
N ASN A 111 -8.35 -13.78 4.69
CA ASN A 111 -9.27 -14.26 5.74
C ASN A 111 -8.62 -15.28 6.66
N ASN A 112 -7.76 -16.15 6.12
CA ASN A 112 -7.00 -17.08 6.92
C ASN A 112 -6.03 -16.33 7.84
N ALA A 113 -5.24 -15.40 7.31
CA ALA A 113 -4.30 -14.58 8.07
C ALA A 113 -4.96 -13.69 9.14
N LYS A 114 -6.23 -13.30 8.94
CA LYS A 114 -7.00 -12.52 9.91
C LYS A 114 -7.15 -13.24 11.25
N ARG A 115 -7.32 -14.57 11.24
CA ARG A 115 -7.42 -15.36 12.48
C ARG A 115 -6.16 -15.25 13.35
N GLN A 116 -4.97 -15.15 12.75
CA GLN A 116 -3.73 -14.89 13.49
C GLN A 116 -3.70 -13.46 14.02
N ALA A 117 -4.19 -12.48 13.24
CA ALA A 117 -4.30 -11.10 13.71
C ALA A 117 -5.28 -10.97 14.88
N ASP A 118 -6.38 -11.73 14.92
CA ASP A 118 -7.35 -11.71 16.02
C ASP A 118 -6.75 -12.23 17.36
N HIS A 119 -5.78 -13.13 17.30
CA HIS A 119 -5.06 -13.64 18.48
C HIS A 119 -3.86 -12.78 18.88
N PHE A 120 -3.34 -11.94 17.98
CA PHE A 120 -2.15 -11.11 18.18
C PHE A 120 -2.46 -9.66 17.82
N SER A 121 -1.45 -8.89 17.38
CA SER A 121 -1.68 -7.64 16.65
C SER A 121 -1.54 -7.89 15.15
N SER A 122 -2.13 -7.01 14.34
CA SER A 122 -2.04 -7.09 12.88
C SER A 122 -0.60 -7.02 12.37
N ALA A 123 0.26 -6.22 13.00
CA ALA A 123 1.68 -6.10 12.69
C ALA A 123 2.58 -7.13 13.41
N HIS A 124 2.01 -8.15 14.05
CA HIS A 124 2.79 -9.20 14.70
C HIS A 124 3.54 -10.07 13.67
N ALA A 125 4.70 -10.63 14.08
CA ALA A 125 5.58 -11.39 13.19
C ALA A 125 4.89 -12.59 12.50
N ASN A 126 3.95 -13.25 13.19
CA ASN A 126 3.20 -14.38 12.65
C ASN A 126 2.23 -13.94 11.53
N THR A 127 1.52 -12.83 11.75
CA THR A 127 0.61 -12.24 10.77
C THR A 127 1.37 -11.78 9.53
N ILE A 128 2.49 -11.08 9.73
CA ILE A 128 3.40 -10.66 8.65
C ILE A 128 3.94 -11.88 7.88
N ALA A 129 4.32 -12.96 8.57
CA ALA A 129 4.79 -14.17 7.90
C ALA A 129 3.69 -14.79 7.01
N ALA A 130 2.46 -14.92 7.51
CA ALA A 130 1.34 -15.47 6.76
C ALA A 130 1.01 -14.63 5.50
N LEU A 131 0.99 -13.30 5.62
CA LEU A 131 0.74 -12.39 4.50
C LEU A 131 1.90 -12.39 3.48
N ALA A 132 3.15 -12.48 3.96
CA ALA A 132 4.32 -12.60 3.09
C ALA A 132 4.31 -13.91 2.29
N ASP A 133 3.93 -15.02 2.92
CA ASP A 133 3.80 -16.32 2.26
C ASP A 133 2.65 -16.32 1.26
N LEU A 134 1.52 -15.67 1.58
CA LEU A 134 0.43 -15.45 0.64
C LEU A 134 0.91 -14.71 -0.62
N TYR A 135 1.65 -13.60 -0.47
CA TYR A 135 2.24 -12.88 -1.60
C TYR A 135 3.17 -13.78 -2.44
N LYS A 136 3.97 -14.63 -1.78
CA LYS A 136 4.90 -15.55 -2.45
C LYS A 136 4.16 -16.63 -3.24
N GLN A 137 3.08 -17.16 -2.70
CA GLN A 137 2.28 -18.22 -3.33
C GLN A 137 1.39 -17.70 -4.46
N THR A 138 1.05 -16.41 -4.46
CA THR A 138 0.13 -15.80 -5.43
C THR A 138 0.85 -14.84 -6.37
N LEU A 139 1.05 -13.59 -5.95
CA LEU A 139 1.54 -12.48 -6.78
C LEU A 139 2.94 -12.73 -7.35
N SER A 140 3.79 -13.49 -6.66
CA SER A 140 5.12 -13.84 -7.18
C SER A 140 5.11 -14.85 -8.34
N GLN A 141 3.96 -15.50 -8.58
CA GLN A 141 3.75 -16.45 -9.69
C GLN A 141 3.37 -15.76 -11.00
N LEU A 142 3.00 -14.47 -10.95
CA LEU A 142 2.75 -13.68 -12.15
C LEU A 142 4.05 -13.46 -12.96
N SER A 143 3.89 -13.30 -14.27
CA SER A 143 5.02 -13.10 -15.19
C SER A 143 5.79 -11.81 -14.92
N PHE A 144 5.09 -10.76 -14.49
CA PHE A 144 5.71 -9.53 -14.00
C PHE A 144 5.98 -9.65 -12.50
N ARG A 145 7.21 -9.33 -12.09
CA ARG A 145 7.64 -9.33 -10.70
C ARG A 145 8.26 -7.99 -10.33
N ILE A 146 7.88 -7.46 -9.17
CA ILE A 146 8.49 -6.25 -8.62
C ILE A 146 9.89 -6.60 -8.12
N ARG A 147 10.91 -6.02 -8.76
CA ARG A 147 12.31 -6.17 -8.32
C ARG A 147 12.62 -5.10 -7.29
N VAL A 148 12.65 -5.50 -6.02
CA VAL A 148 13.08 -4.64 -4.92
C VAL A 148 14.59 -4.56 -4.91
N THR A 149 15.13 -3.35 -4.99
CA THR A 149 16.57 -3.06 -4.96
C THR A 149 16.89 -2.21 -3.73
N GLY A 150 18.07 -2.42 -3.16
CA GLY A 150 18.53 -1.75 -1.96
C GLY A 150 19.80 -2.43 -1.43
N ASN A 151 20.05 -2.30 -0.13
CA ASN A 151 21.19 -2.93 0.53
C ASN A 151 20.98 -4.48 0.62
N PRO A 152 21.89 -5.29 0.05
CA PRO A 152 21.77 -6.75 0.07
C PRO A 152 21.67 -7.35 1.48
N THR A 153 22.36 -6.79 2.47
CA THR A 153 22.35 -7.26 3.86
C THR A 153 20.93 -7.23 4.44
N TYR A 154 20.19 -6.14 4.19
CA TYR A 154 18.81 -6.01 4.65
C TYR A 154 17.86 -6.89 3.83
N LEU A 155 18.04 -6.97 2.51
CA LEU A 155 17.18 -7.79 1.66
C LEU A 155 17.34 -9.31 1.88
N GLN A 156 18.49 -9.75 2.38
CA GLN A 156 18.73 -11.15 2.77
C GLN A 156 18.15 -11.48 4.15
N ASN A 157 17.86 -10.48 4.99
CA ASN A 157 17.21 -10.70 6.28
C ASN A 157 15.77 -11.21 6.08
N ALA A 158 15.47 -12.36 6.67
CA ALA A 158 14.17 -13.01 6.51
C ALA A 158 12.99 -12.17 7.04
N HIS A 159 13.20 -11.41 8.12
CA HIS A 159 12.17 -10.53 8.69
C HIS A 159 11.87 -9.36 7.74
N THR A 160 12.91 -8.64 7.31
CA THR A 160 12.78 -7.54 6.34
C THR A 160 12.14 -8.02 5.03
N ALA A 161 12.55 -9.17 4.50
CA ALA A 161 11.96 -9.74 3.29
C ALA A 161 10.47 -10.10 3.45
N LYS A 162 10.03 -10.53 4.63
CA LYS A 162 8.61 -10.78 4.92
C LYS A 162 7.82 -9.47 5.02
N GLN A 163 8.36 -8.46 5.69
CA GLN A 163 7.74 -7.13 5.75
C GLN A 163 7.60 -6.51 4.36
N VAL A 164 8.63 -6.61 3.52
CA VAL A 164 8.58 -6.13 2.12
C VAL A 164 7.43 -6.80 1.35
N ARG A 165 7.32 -8.14 1.39
CA ARG A 165 6.24 -8.85 0.69
C ARG A 165 4.85 -8.47 1.22
N THR A 166 4.73 -8.30 2.53
CA THR A 166 3.48 -7.86 3.17
C THR A 166 3.08 -6.45 2.72
N LEU A 167 4.03 -5.52 2.68
CA LEU A 167 3.78 -4.16 2.19
C LEU A 167 3.47 -4.12 0.69
N LEU A 168 4.08 -4.99 -0.12
CA LEU A 168 3.72 -5.13 -1.53
C LEU A 168 2.28 -5.65 -1.69
N LEU A 169 1.86 -6.61 -0.86
CA LEU A 169 0.46 -7.08 -0.83
C LEU A 169 -0.51 -5.94 -0.45
N ALA A 170 -0.19 -5.16 0.58
CA ALA A 170 -0.97 -3.97 0.96
C ALA A 170 -0.99 -2.90 -0.15
N GLY A 171 0.13 -2.70 -0.85
CA GLY A 171 0.21 -1.82 -2.01
C GLY A 171 -0.66 -2.28 -3.19
N ILE A 172 -0.82 -3.59 -3.38
CA ILE A 172 -1.77 -4.15 -4.35
C ILE A 172 -3.22 -3.88 -3.92
N ARG A 173 -3.55 -4.07 -2.64
CA ARG A 173 -4.87 -3.70 -2.10
C ARG A 173 -5.21 -2.22 -2.34
N ALA A 174 -4.25 -1.32 -2.09
CA ALA A 174 -4.40 0.11 -2.36
C ALA A 174 -4.55 0.41 -3.87
N SER A 175 -3.81 -0.31 -4.73
CA SER A 175 -3.93 -0.19 -6.18
C SER A 175 -5.31 -0.64 -6.71
N ILE A 176 -5.83 -1.75 -6.18
CA ILE A 176 -7.18 -2.25 -6.49
C ILE A 176 -8.21 -1.22 -6.03
N LEU A 177 -8.08 -0.70 -4.80
CA LEU A 177 -9.00 0.28 -4.25
C LEU A 177 -9.05 1.54 -5.12
N TRP A 178 -7.89 2.07 -5.51
CA TRP A 178 -7.81 3.25 -6.37
C TRP A 178 -8.56 3.05 -7.69
N ARG A 179 -8.46 1.85 -8.29
CA ARG A 179 -9.19 1.49 -9.50
C ARG A 179 -10.70 1.36 -9.26
N GLN A 180 -11.11 0.77 -8.13
CA GLN A 180 -12.52 0.64 -7.74
C GLN A 180 -13.21 2.00 -7.60
N VAL A 181 -12.50 3.02 -7.09
CA VAL A 181 -13.02 4.40 -6.99
C VAL A 181 -12.74 5.25 -8.24
N GLY A 182 -12.55 4.60 -9.39
CA GLY A 182 -12.47 5.25 -10.71
C GLY A 182 -11.08 5.76 -11.12
N GLY A 183 -10.04 5.44 -10.37
CA GLY A 183 -8.66 5.79 -10.70
C GLY A 183 -8.17 5.20 -12.02
N ARG A 184 -7.50 6.02 -12.84
CA ARG A 184 -6.91 5.62 -14.14
C ARG A 184 -5.48 6.10 -14.23
N ARG A 185 -4.59 5.33 -14.86
CA ARG A 185 -3.15 5.66 -14.94
C ARG A 185 -2.87 7.08 -15.46
N TRP A 186 -3.67 7.58 -16.41
CA TRP A 186 -3.51 8.94 -16.93
C TRP A 186 -3.90 10.04 -15.91
N HIS A 187 -4.73 9.73 -14.90
CA HIS A 187 -5.02 10.66 -13.80
C HIS A 187 -3.74 11.04 -13.04
N LEU A 188 -2.74 10.15 -12.96
CA LEU A 188 -1.47 10.47 -12.31
C LEU A 188 -0.70 11.61 -13.02
N LEU A 189 -0.94 11.83 -14.31
CA LEU A 189 -0.33 12.91 -15.07
C LEU A 189 -1.22 14.15 -15.07
N LEU A 190 -2.52 14.00 -15.33
CA LEU A 190 -3.45 15.12 -15.49
C LEU A 190 -4.01 15.65 -14.16
N TYR A 191 -4.20 14.81 -13.15
CA TYR A 191 -4.79 15.17 -11.86
C TYR A 191 -3.77 15.28 -10.72
N ARG A 192 -2.47 15.20 -11.00
CA ARG A 192 -1.41 15.37 -9.98
C ARG A 192 -1.54 16.62 -9.12
N GLY A 193 -2.00 17.74 -9.70
CA GLY A 193 -2.28 18.99 -8.96
C GLY A 193 -3.41 18.80 -7.95
N ARG A 194 -4.52 18.21 -8.41
CA ARG A 194 -5.71 17.95 -7.59
C ARG A 194 -5.42 17.00 -6.44
N TYR A 195 -4.67 15.93 -6.71
CA TYR A 195 -4.25 14.98 -5.67
C TYR A 195 -3.33 15.62 -4.65
N ALA A 196 -2.40 16.49 -5.07
CA ALA A 196 -1.53 17.22 -4.16
C ALA A 196 -2.32 18.17 -3.25
N ASP A 197 -3.28 18.92 -3.81
CA ASP A 197 -4.10 19.86 -3.04
C ASP A 197 -5.06 19.16 -2.10
N CYS A 198 -5.70 18.08 -2.54
CA CYS A 198 -6.52 17.23 -1.68
C CYS A 198 -5.68 16.62 -0.54
N SER A 199 -4.44 16.18 -0.81
CA SER A 199 -3.54 15.69 0.24
C SER A 199 -3.24 16.75 1.30
N LYS A 200 -3.03 18.02 0.89
CA LYS A 200 -2.86 19.14 1.82
C LYS A 200 -4.09 19.36 2.70
N GLN A 201 -5.29 19.26 2.11
CA GLN A 201 -6.54 19.43 2.84
C GLN A 201 -6.73 18.30 3.87
N LEU A 202 -6.53 17.05 3.46
CA LEU A 202 -6.59 15.90 4.36
C LEU A 202 -5.63 16.03 5.54
N LEU A 203 -4.37 16.41 5.27
CA LEU A 203 -3.36 16.62 6.33
C LEU A 203 -3.73 17.77 7.28
N ARG A 204 -4.37 18.84 6.78
CA ARG A 204 -4.79 19.99 7.60
C ARG A 204 -6.04 19.74 8.42
N ALA A 205 -6.95 18.88 7.97
CA ALA A 205 -8.19 18.56 8.68
C ALA A 205 -7.98 17.94 10.08
N ASN A 206 -6.72 17.62 10.43
CA ASN A 206 -6.31 17.10 11.73
C ASN A 206 -5.43 18.07 12.55
N LEU A 207 -5.25 19.32 12.12
CA LEU A 207 -4.64 20.33 12.99
C LEU A 207 -5.71 20.79 13.99
N PRO A 208 -5.43 20.75 15.31
CA PRO A 208 -6.35 21.28 16.32
C PRO A 208 -6.62 22.78 16.12
#